data_AF-A0A7S3RDF0-F1
#
_entry.id   AF-A0A7S3RDF0-F1
#
_cell.length_a   1.000
_cell.length_b   1.000
_cell.length_c   1.000
_cell.angle_alpha   90.00
_cell.angle_beta   90.00
_cell.angle_gamma   90.00
#
_symmetry.space_group_name_H-M   'P 1'
#
loop_
_entity.id
_entity.type
_entity.pdbx_description
1 polymer ?
#
loop_
_entity_poly.entity_id
_entity_poly.type
_entity_poly.pdbx_seq_one_letter_code
_entity_poly.pdbx_strand_id
1 'polypeptide(L)'
;AEAGPGDCHVKGGYIEGAPTWTVKLANVSFYNNVKKGLPAGSGVFVVCDAATGGPKAVLHENRYLTDLRTGAAGAVAVKHLAVKGAKTVAFIGTGVIAEAMAKATATVHGFEE
;
A
#
# COMPACT_ATOMS: atom_id res chain seq x y z
N ALA A 1 -27.49 -5.73 7.97
CA ALA A 1 -26.46 -5.22 8.89
C ALA A 1 -26.41 -3.70 8.74
N GLU A 2 -26.35 -2.96 9.83
CA GLU A 2 -26.20 -1.50 9.79
C GLU A 2 -24.80 -1.12 9.31
N ALA A 3 -24.68 0.00 8.60
CA ALA A 3 -23.39 0.50 8.14
C ALA A 3 -22.53 0.92 9.34
N GLY A 4 -21.31 0.37 9.43
CA GLY A 4 -20.31 0.78 10.42
C GLY A 4 -19.40 1.89 9.89
N PRO A 5 -18.48 2.42 10.73
CA PRO A 5 -17.47 3.37 10.27
C PRO A 5 -16.56 2.72 9.22
N GLY A 6 -16.22 3.51 8.20
CA GLY A 6 -15.36 3.11 7.09
C GLY A 6 -15.35 4.20 6.02
N ASP A 7 -14.35 4.16 5.16
CA ASP A 7 -14.17 5.12 4.08
C ASP A 7 -13.77 4.41 2.79
N CYS A 8 -14.07 5.08 1.67
CA CYS A 8 -13.77 4.61 0.34
C CYS A 8 -12.98 5.69 -0.40
N HIS A 9 -11.85 5.29 -0.96
CA HIS A 9 -11.01 6.16 -1.78
C HIS A 9 -10.90 5.64 -3.20
N VAL A 10 -11.10 6.51 -4.18
CA VAL A 10 -10.79 6.24 -5.59
C VAL A 10 -9.50 6.94 -5.95
N LYS A 11 -8.49 6.19 -6.39
CA LYS A 11 -7.15 6.72 -6.70
C LYS A 11 -6.70 6.26 -8.08
N GLY A 12 -6.58 7.19 -9.01
CA GLY A 12 -6.00 6.95 -10.33
C GLY A 12 -4.50 7.17 -10.34
N GLY A 13 -3.79 6.43 -11.19
CA GLY A 13 -2.36 6.61 -11.44
C GLY A 13 -2.02 6.27 -12.89
N TYR A 14 -1.27 7.17 -13.52
CA TYR A 14 -0.68 6.99 -14.83
C TYR A 14 0.77 7.48 -14.78
N ILE A 15 1.66 6.73 -15.42
CA ILE A 15 3.06 7.11 -15.62
C ILE A 15 3.20 7.45 -17.09
N GLU A 16 3.75 8.63 -17.40
CA GLU A 16 3.91 9.09 -18.78
C GLU A 16 4.64 8.03 -19.63
N GLY A 17 4.07 7.70 -20.79
CA GLY A 17 4.59 6.69 -21.72
C GLY A 17 4.32 5.24 -21.31
N ALA A 18 3.73 4.97 -20.14
CA ALA A 18 3.37 3.60 -19.75
C ALA A 18 2.23 3.05 -20.63
N PRO A 19 2.21 1.73 -20.91
CA PRO A 19 1.16 1.11 -21.72
C PRO A 19 -0.17 0.96 -20.97
N THR A 20 -0.21 1.30 -19.68
CA THR A 20 -1.38 1.13 -18.81
C THR A 20 -1.53 2.28 -17.82
N TRP A 21 -2.77 2.56 -17.43
CA TRP A 21 -3.11 3.32 -16.23
C TRP A 21 -3.92 2.44 -15.29
N THR A 22 -3.94 2.79 -14.00
CA THR A 22 -4.58 1.99 -12.97
C THR A 22 -5.47 2.87 -12.10
N VAL A 23 -6.65 2.37 -11.76
CA VAL A 23 -7.50 2.96 -10.72
C VAL A 23 -7.64 1.96 -9.58
N LYS A 24 -7.45 2.46 -8.36
CA LYS A 24 -7.71 1.73 -7.13
C LYS A 24 -9.01 2.19 -6.51
N LEU A 25 -9.92 1.26 -6.24
CA LEU A 25 -11.01 1.45 -5.29
C LEU A 25 -10.55 0.86 -3.95
N ALA A 26 -10.25 1.72 -2.97
CA ALA A 26 -9.73 1.31 -1.68
C ALA A 26 -10.79 1.49 -0.59
N ASN A 27 -11.28 0.37 -0.05
CA ASN A 27 -12.18 0.34 1.09
C ASN A 27 -11.32 0.21 2.35
N VAL A 28 -11.23 1.27 3.14
CA VAL A 28 -10.33 1.34 4.31
C VAL A 28 -11.08 1.76 5.57
N SER A 29 -10.38 1.76 6.70
CA SER A 29 -10.92 2.10 8.03
C SER A 29 -12.11 1.28 8.53
N PHE A 30 -12.34 0.09 7.97
CA PHE A 30 -13.30 -0.88 8.48
C PHE A 30 -12.71 -1.67 9.65
N TYR A 31 -12.15 -1.00 10.67
CA TYR A 31 -11.34 -1.63 11.72
C TYR A 31 -12.10 -2.69 12.53
N ASN A 32 -13.43 -2.58 12.63
CA ASN A 32 -14.27 -3.56 13.32
C ASN A 32 -14.41 -4.89 12.57
N ASN A 33 -14.01 -4.97 11.29
CA ASN A 33 -14.02 -6.22 10.52
C ASN A 33 -13.11 -7.28 11.13
N VAL A 34 -12.04 -6.87 11.81
CA VAL A 34 -11.10 -7.79 12.47
C VAL A 34 -11.84 -8.66 13.50
N LYS A 35 -12.82 -8.09 14.22
CA LYS A 35 -13.65 -8.81 15.20
C LYS A 35 -14.54 -9.88 14.55
N LYS A 36 -14.74 -9.80 13.23
CA LYS A 36 -15.52 -10.72 12.41
C LYS A 36 -14.64 -11.68 11.60
N GLY A 37 -13.32 -11.68 11.81
CA GLY A 37 -12.37 -12.46 11.01
C GLY A 37 -12.19 -11.92 9.58
N LEU A 38 -12.62 -10.68 9.31
CA LEU A 38 -12.50 -10.04 8.01
C LEU A 38 -11.37 -9.00 8.00
N PRO A 39 -10.72 -8.74 6.85
CA PRO A 39 -9.73 -7.68 6.74
C PRO A 39 -10.29 -6.29 7.10
N ALA A 40 -9.46 -5.48 7.77
CA ALA A 40 -9.79 -4.08 8.11
C ALA A 40 -9.85 -3.13 6.90
N GLY A 41 -9.44 -3.63 5.72
CA GLY A 41 -9.61 -2.96 4.44
C GLY A 41 -9.52 -3.97 3.30
N SER A 42 -10.10 -3.60 2.17
CA SER A 42 -10.12 -4.39 0.94
C SER A 42 -10.24 -3.43 -0.26
N GLY A 43 -10.54 -3.93 -1.44
CA GLY A 43 -10.68 -3.12 -2.62
C GLY A 43 -10.40 -3.88 -3.90
N VAL A 44 -10.24 -3.12 -4.98
CA VAL A 44 -9.78 -3.63 -6.26
C VAL A 44 -8.79 -2.68 -6.91
N PHE A 45 -7.88 -3.23 -7.69
CA PHE A 45 -7.15 -2.50 -8.70
C PHE A 45 -7.73 -2.84 -10.07
N VAL A 46 -8.09 -1.83 -10.84
CA VAL A 46 -8.48 -1.97 -12.25
C VAL A 46 -7.34 -1.42 -13.09
N VAL A 47 -6.73 -2.27 -13.90
CA VAL A 47 -5.67 -1.91 -14.83
C VAL A 47 -6.29 -1.78 -16.22
N CYS A 48 -6.06 -0.66 -16.87
CA CYS A 48 -6.59 -0.37 -18.20
C CYS A 48 -5.46 -0.09 -19.19
N ASP A 49 -5.72 -0.43 -20.44
CA ASP A 49 -4.86 -0.12 -21.56
C ASP A 49 -4.85 1.40 -21.82
N ALA A 50 -3.65 1.98 -21.91
CA ALA A 50 -3.50 3.42 -22.05
C ALA A 50 -3.82 3.94 -23.47
N ALA A 51 -3.73 3.08 -24.49
CA ALA A 51 -4.01 3.47 -25.87
C ALA A 51 -5.50 3.36 -26.22
N THR A 52 -6.17 2.34 -25.69
CA THR A 52 -7.56 1.99 -26.06
C THR A 52 -8.57 2.29 -24.96
N GLY A 53 -8.12 2.49 -23.72
CA GLY A 53 -9.00 2.63 -22.55
C GLY A 53 -9.63 1.31 -22.08
N GLY A 54 -9.38 0.20 -22.76
CA GLY A 54 -9.96 -1.10 -22.43
C GLY A 54 -9.43 -1.66 -21.11
N PRO A 55 -10.28 -2.24 -20.24
CA PRO A 55 -9.82 -2.89 -19.02
C PRO A 55 -9.01 -4.15 -19.36
N LYS A 56 -7.83 -4.28 -18.77
CA LYS A 56 -6.92 -5.43 -18.94
C LYS A 56 -6.97 -6.40 -17.78
N ALA A 57 -7.16 -5.90 -16.56
CA ALA A 57 -7.24 -6.73 -15.37
C ALA A 57 -8.06 -6.07 -14.27
N VAL A 58 -8.74 -6.89 -13.47
CA VAL A 58 -9.30 -6.52 -12.18
C VAL A 58 -8.66 -7.42 -11.13
N LEU A 59 -7.91 -6.82 -10.23
CA LEU A 59 -7.21 -7.52 -9.17
C LEU A 59 -7.95 -7.29 -7.87
N HIS A 60 -8.46 -8.37 -7.27
CA HIS A 60 -9.01 -8.31 -5.92
C HIS A 60 -7.89 -7.95 -4.95
N GLU A 61 -8.12 -6.93 -4.13
CA GLU A 61 -7.12 -6.44 -3.21
C GLU A 61 -7.54 -6.60 -1.76
N ASN A 62 -6.91 -7.55 -1.07
CA ASN A 62 -7.02 -7.72 0.38
C ASN A 62 -5.76 -7.23 1.05
N ARG A 63 -5.48 -5.92 0.91
CA ARG A 63 -4.35 -5.21 1.53
C ARG A 63 -2.95 -5.55 1.01
N TYR A 64 -2.71 -6.71 0.38
CA TYR A 64 -1.37 -7.15 0.00
C TYR A 64 -0.57 -6.11 -0.82
N LEU A 65 -1.08 -5.70 -1.98
CA LEU A 65 -0.39 -4.72 -2.83
C LEU A 65 -0.31 -3.35 -2.15
N THR A 66 -1.32 -2.98 -1.35
CA THR A 66 -1.30 -1.72 -0.59
C THR A 66 -0.21 -1.70 0.46
N ASP A 67 -0.06 -2.76 1.23
CA ASP A 67 0.93 -2.86 2.30
C ASP A 67 2.32 -2.84 1.69
N LEU A 68 2.54 -3.65 0.65
CA LEU A 68 3.80 -3.73 -0.08
C LEU A 68 4.24 -2.36 -0.61
N ARG A 69 3.38 -1.68 -1.39
CA ARG A 69 3.73 -0.37 -1.97
C ARG A 69 3.83 0.74 -0.92
N THR A 70 3.11 0.64 0.20
CA THR A 70 3.24 1.60 1.31
C THR A 70 4.59 1.43 1.99
N GLY A 71 5.00 0.18 2.23
CA GLY A 71 6.33 -0.16 2.73
C GLY A 71 7.44 0.34 1.80
N ALA A 72 7.31 0.05 0.51
CA ALA A 72 8.28 0.46 -0.51
C ALA A 72 8.41 1.99 -0.61
N ALA A 73 7.30 2.74 -0.53
CA ALA A 73 7.35 4.20 -0.51
C ALA A 73 8.14 4.72 0.71
N GLY A 74 7.93 4.13 1.89
CA GLY A 74 8.73 4.42 3.08
C GLY A 74 10.21 4.10 2.91
N ALA A 75 10.54 2.98 2.27
CA ALA A 75 11.92 2.61 1.95
C ALA A 75 12.60 3.61 1.01
N VAL A 76 11.90 4.10 -0.01
CA VAL A 76 12.42 5.18 -0.88
C VAL A 76 12.74 6.43 -0.06
N ALA A 77 11.85 6.82 0.86
CA ALA A 77 12.11 7.96 1.74
C ALA A 77 13.36 7.72 2.62
N VAL A 78 13.49 6.56 3.25
CA VAL A 78 14.67 6.19 4.05
C VAL A 78 15.94 6.25 3.21
N LYS A 79 15.95 5.65 2.02
CA LYS A 79 17.11 5.62 1.13
C LYS A 79 17.68 7.01 0.82
N HIS A 80 16.81 8.00 0.69
CA HIS A 80 17.20 9.34 0.24
C HIS A 80 17.27 10.38 1.37
N LEU A 81 16.57 10.17 2.47
CA LEU A 81 16.39 11.19 3.53
C LEU A 81 16.90 10.75 4.90
N ALA A 82 17.32 9.49 5.08
CA ALA A 82 17.89 9.05 6.35
C ALA A 82 19.15 9.85 6.70
N VAL A 83 19.33 10.10 8.00
CA VAL A 83 20.55 10.71 8.52
C VAL A 83 21.75 9.84 8.11
N LYS A 84 22.80 10.47 7.59
CA LYS A 84 24.01 9.74 7.17
C LYS A 84 24.58 8.94 8.33
N GLY A 85 24.75 7.63 8.13
CA GLY A 85 25.25 6.72 9.16
C GLY A 85 24.22 6.31 10.22
N ALA A 86 22.92 6.55 10.00
CA ALA A 86 21.87 5.99 10.85
C ALA A 86 21.99 4.45 10.88
N LYS A 87 22.00 3.88 12.09
CA LYS A 87 22.14 2.44 12.32
C LYS A 87 20.87 1.80 12.89
N THR A 88 19.95 2.61 13.39
CA THR A 88 18.71 2.15 14.02
C THR A 88 17.50 2.81 13.35
N VAL A 89 16.35 2.14 13.45
CA VAL A 89 15.05 2.64 12.98
C VAL A 89 14.01 2.37 14.05
N ALA A 90 13.13 3.34 14.29
CA ALA A 90 12.04 3.21 15.24
C ALA A 90 10.70 3.18 14.50
N PHE A 91 9.85 2.20 14.86
CA PHE A 91 8.47 2.10 14.37
C PHE A 91 7.51 2.46 15.50
N ILE A 92 6.76 3.56 15.33
CA ILE A 92 5.69 3.95 16.26
C ILE A 92 4.38 3.37 15.74
N GLY A 93 3.95 2.28 16.37
CA GLY A 93 2.87 1.40 15.90
C GLY A 93 3.45 0.20 15.13
N THR A 94 3.04 -1.01 15.52
CA THR A 94 3.62 -2.29 15.06
C THR A 94 2.63 -3.14 14.26
N GLY A 95 1.75 -2.49 13.51
CA GLY A 95 0.80 -3.17 12.62
C GLY A 95 1.43 -3.64 11.30
N VAL A 96 0.61 -4.17 10.40
CA VAL A 96 1.04 -4.76 9.11
C VAL A 96 1.87 -3.80 8.24
N ILE A 97 1.57 -2.49 8.28
CA ILE A 97 2.34 -1.50 7.52
C ILE A 97 3.75 -1.35 8.10
N ALA A 98 3.92 -1.43 9.42
CA ALA A 98 5.24 -1.35 10.06
C ALA A 98 6.11 -2.55 9.68
N GLU A 99 5.51 -3.75 9.63
CA GLU A 99 6.19 -4.95 9.14
C GLU A 99 6.61 -4.80 7.66
N ALA A 100 5.71 -4.33 6.79
CA ALA A 100 6.01 -4.11 5.38
C ALA A 100 7.10 -3.04 5.19
N MET A 101 7.07 -1.95 5.97
CA MET A 101 8.12 -0.94 5.97
C MET A 101 9.45 -1.52 6.46
N ALA A 102 9.49 -2.23 7.58
CA ALA A 102 10.71 -2.84 8.12
C ALA A 102 11.41 -3.74 7.08
N LYS A 103 10.64 -4.61 6.43
CA LYS A 103 11.14 -5.47 5.35
C LYS A 103 11.67 -4.64 4.18
N ALA A 104 10.92 -3.65 3.72
CA ALA A 104 11.32 -2.83 2.58
C ALA A 104 12.55 -1.94 2.89
N THR A 105 12.60 -1.30 4.07
CA THR A 105 13.71 -0.43 4.47
C THR A 105 15.02 -1.20 4.63
N ALA A 106 14.96 -2.45 5.12
CA ALA A 106 16.12 -3.32 5.20
C ALA A 106 16.75 -3.65 3.83
N THR A 107 16.00 -3.55 2.73
CA THR A 107 16.54 -3.76 1.37
C THR A 107 17.35 -2.59 0.82
N VAL A 108 17.26 -1.42 1.45
CA VAL A 108 17.88 -0.18 0.93
C VAL A 108 18.81 0.49 1.93
N HIS A 109 18.78 0.08 3.20
CA HIS A 109 19.59 0.64 4.26
C HIS A 109 19.95 -0.44 5.29
N GLY A 110 21.23 -0.50 5.68
CA GLY A 110 21.71 -1.45 6.68
C GLY A 110 21.46 -0.95 8.10
N PHE A 111 20.58 -1.63 8.83
CA PHE A 111 20.34 -1.38 10.25
C PHE A 111 21.06 -2.45 11.09
N GLU A 112 21.45 -2.08 12.30
CA GLU A 112 21.93 -3.00 13.33
C GLU A 112 20.74 -3.67 14.04
N GLU A 113 20.96 -4.88 14.57
CA GLU A 113 19.97 -5.61 15.39
C GLU A 113 19.67 -4.92 16.71
#